data_AF-A0A7W5H0A8-F1
#
_entry.id   AF-A0A7W5H0A8-F1
#
_cell.length_a   1.000
_cell.length_b   1.000
_cell.length_c   1.000
_cell.angle_alpha   90.00
_cell.angle_beta   90.00
_cell.angle_gamma   90.00
#
_symmetry.space_group_name_H-M   'P 1'
#
loop_
_entity.id
_entity.type
_entity.pdbx_description
1 polymer ?
#
loop_
_entity_poly.entity_id
_entity_poly.type
_entity_poly.pdbx_seq_one_letter_code
_entity_poly.pdbx_strand_id
1 'polypeptide(L)'
;MLRRQSFKTRGFTLIEALVALLVLSIGLLGLAMMQVKAMKSAHVAYQRSIATIAAQDMVERLWVELGRGAPASIVCPEATATVPPTSETILFQWHKEWEKSIPSLVMDSDGSSGTQTVVKDGSVACKYTITVQWEDERFGDEDVSELVYVASLIGVDA
;
A
#
# COMPACT_ATOMS: atom_id res chain seq x y z
N MET A 1 -13.99 70.31 35.63
CA MET A 1 -14.55 70.29 34.26
C MET A 1 -14.26 68.92 33.65
N LEU A 2 -15.26 68.05 33.49
CA LEU A 2 -15.11 66.72 32.88
C LEU A 2 -15.86 66.70 31.54
N ARG A 3 -15.11 66.66 30.43
CA ARG A 3 -15.64 66.67 29.07
C ARG A 3 -16.03 65.24 28.69
N ARG A 4 -17.33 64.94 28.71
CA ARG A 4 -17.87 63.64 28.27
C ARG A 4 -17.69 63.52 26.76
N GLN A 5 -16.71 62.72 26.31
CA GLN A 5 -16.58 62.35 24.91
C GLN A 5 -17.70 61.36 24.56
N SER A 6 -18.66 61.81 23.76
CA SER A 6 -19.64 60.93 23.12
C SER A 6 -18.92 60.19 21.98
N PHE A 7 -18.71 58.88 22.16
CA PHE A 7 -18.29 58.01 21.07
C PHE A 7 -19.47 57.80 20.11
N LYS A 8 -19.37 58.36 18.91
CA LYS A 8 -20.29 58.05 17.80
C LYS A 8 -20.02 56.62 17.34
N THR A 9 -20.91 55.70 17.68
CA THR A 9 -20.99 54.37 17.06
C THR A 9 -21.46 54.53 15.61
N ARG A 10 -20.54 54.38 14.65
CA ARG A 10 -20.88 54.34 13.22
C ARG A 10 -21.44 52.95 12.92
N GLY A 11 -22.73 52.89 12.59
CA GLY A 11 -23.46 51.65 12.31
C GLY A 11 -23.02 50.99 11.00
N PHE A 12 -21.98 50.15 11.08
CA PHE A 12 -21.56 49.25 10.01
C PHE A 12 -21.32 47.80 10.50
N THR A 13 -21.88 47.43 11.66
CA THR A 13 -21.58 46.16 12.34
C THR A 13 -22.20 44.93 11.69
N LEU A 14 -23.40 45.05 11.10
CA LEU A 14 -24.13 43.89 10.58
C LEU A 14 -23.58 43.40 9.24
N ILE A 15 -23.21 44.33 8.34
CA ILE A 15 -22.57 43.97 7.07
C ILE A 15 -21.16 43.43 7.31
N GLU A 16 -20.42 43.99 8.27
CA GLU A 16 -19.09 43.51 8.66
C GLU A 16 -19.14 42.08 9.23
N ALA A 17 -20.12 41.79 10.10
CA ALA A 17 -20.34 40.44 10.62
C ALA A 17 -20.75 39.45 9.51
N LEU A 18 -21.59 39.87 8.56
CA LEU A 18 -21.97 39.04 7.41
C LEU A 18 -20.79 38.73 6.50
N VAL A 19 -19.94 39.72 6.22
CA VAL A 19 -18.72 39.53 5.43
C VAL A 19 -17.75 38.61 6.18
N ALA A 20 -17.58 38.77 7.49
CA ALA A 20 -16.74 37.89 8.30
C ALA A 20 -17.25 36.44 8.28
N LEU A 21 -18.57 36.22 8.42
CA LEU A 21 -19.19 34.90 8.32
C LEU A 21 -19.06 34.30 6.92
N LEU A 22 -19.15 35.12 5.87
CA LEU A 22 -18.92 34.68 4.49
C LEU A 22 -17.50 34.18 4.31
N VAL A 23 -16.50 34.97 4.70
CA VAL A 23 -15.08 34.60 4.59
C VAL A 23 -14.77 33.36 5.42
N LEU A 24 -15.29 33.29 6.66
CA LEU A 24 -15.12 32.15 7.54
C LEU A 24 -15.74 30.88 6.97
N SER A 25 -16.95 30.96 6.39
CA SER A 25 -17.60 29.79 5.80
C SER A 25 -16.84 29.23 4.60
N ILE A 26 -16.29 30.10 3.73
CA ILE A 26 -15.40 29.70 2.64
C ILE A 26 -14.13 29.05 3.19
N GLY A 27 -13.53 29.61 4.26
CA GLY A 27 -12.36 29.04 4.91
C GLY A 27 -12.60 27.64 5.48
N LEU A 28 -13.74 27.43 6.17
CA LEU A 28 -14.12 26.12 6.72
C LEU A 28 -14.39 25.08 5.65
N LEU A 29 -15.01 25.45 4.52
CA LEU A 29 -15.18 24.57 3.36
C LEU A 29 -13.82 24.12 2.80
N GLY A 30 -12.85 25.05 2.74
CA GLY A 30 -11.46 24.75 2.37
C GLY A 30 -10.82 23.70 3.29
N LEU A 31 -10.97 23.87 4.61
CA LEU A 31 -10.45 22.93 5.61
C LEU A 31 -11.11 21.55 5.53
N ALA A 32 -12.43 21.49 5.31
CA ALA A 32 -13.15 20.23 5.16
C ALA A 32 -12.64 19.43 3.95
N MET A 33 -12.41 20.09 2.82
CA MET A 33 -11.82 19.44 1.63
C MET A 33 -10.42 18.91 1.90
N MET A 34 -9.58 19.66 2.63
CA MET A 34 -8.25 19.20 3.01
C MET A 34 -8.31 17.98 3.94
N GLN A 35 -9.26 17.95 4.88
CA GLN A 35 -9.45 16.82 5.79
C GLN A 35 -9.82 15.53 5.02
N VAL A 36 -10.72 15.62 4.04
CA VAL A 36 -11.08 14.47 3.19
C VAL A 36 -9.87 13.97 2.40
N LYS A 37 -9.07 14.88 1.82
CA LYS A 37 -7.83 14.50 1.11
C LYS A 37 -6.81 13.83 2.04
N ALA A 38 -6.66 14.33 3.27
CA ALA A 38 -5.78 13.73 4.27
C ALA A 38 -6.22 12.31 4.62
N MET A 39 -7.52 12.07 4.80
CA MET A 39 -8.05 10.71 5.02
C MET A 39 -7.82 9.79 3.81
N LYS A 40 -8.05 10.28 2.59
CA LYS A 40 -7.78 9.50 1.36
C LYS A 40 -6.30 9.09 1.30
N SER A 41 -5.39 10.02 1.56
CA SER A 41 -3.94 9.74 1.59
C SER A 41 -3.54 8.77 2.69
N ALA A 42 -4.12 8.90 3.89
CA ALA A 42 -3.84 7.97 4.99
C ALA A 42 -4.30 6.55 4.67
N HIS A 43 -5.42 6.41 3.95
CA HIS A 43 -5.92 5.11 3.52
C HIS A 43 -5.00 4.41 2.51
N VAL A 44 -4.50 5.14 1.51
CA VAL A 44 -3.50 4.61 0.56
C VAL A 44 -2.24 4.16 1.30
N ALA A 45 -1.73 4.99 2.20
CA ALA A 45 -0.54 4.65 2.99
C ALA A 45 -0.76 3.38 3.84
N TYR A 46 -1.96 3.21 4.40
CA TYR A 46 -2.33 2.02 5.15
C TYR A 46 -2.34 0.76 4.26
N GLN A 47 -3.01 0.81 3.10
CA GLN A 47 -3.03 -0.33 2.16
C GLN A 47 -1.62 -0.70 1.67
N ARG A 48 -0.81 0.30 1.29
CA ARG A 48 0.60 0.06 0.89
C ARG A 48 1.43 -0.54 2.03
N SER A 49 1.14 -0.16 3.28
CA SER A 49 1.81 -0.75 4.45
C SER A 49 1.46 -2.23 4.60
N ILE A 50 0.18 -2.60 4.47
CA ILE A 50 -0.24 -4.01 4.47
C ILE A 50 0.41 -4.78 3.32
N ALA A 51 0.39 -4.25 2.10
CA ALA A 51 1.02 -4.86 0.95
C ALA A 51 2.53 -5.06 1.13
N THR A 52 3.21 -4.12 1.80
CA THR A 52 4.64 -4.24 2.11
C THR A 52 4.89 -5.37 3.09
N ILE A 53 4.09 -5.48 4.16
CA ILE A 53 4.18 -6.58 5.13
C ILE A 53 3.95 -7.92 4.42
N ALA A 54 2.94 -7.99 3.53
CA ALA A 54 2.67 -9.20 2.75
C ALA A 54 3.86 -9.58 1.85
N ALA A 55 4.45 -8.62 1.15
CA ALA A 55 5.64 -8.87 0.34
C ALA A 55 6.84 -9.33 1.17
N GLN A 56 7.05 -8.76 2.36
CA GLN A 56 8.11 -9.18 3.28
C GLN A 56 7.88 -10.62 3.79
N ASP A 57 6.65 -10.97 4.15
CA ASP A 57 6.29 -12.35 4.55
C ASP A 57 6.59 -13.36 3.44
N MET A 58 6.32 -13.02 2.17
CA MET A 58 6.72 -13.86 1.03
C MET A 58 8.23 -14.10 0.99
N VAL A 59 9.01 -13.03 1.17
CA VAL A 59 10.48 -13.12 1.18
C VAL A 59 10.98 -13.98 2.35
N GLU A 60 10.38 -13.85 3.52
CA GLU A 60 10.70 -14.69 4.69
C GLU A 60 10.41 -16.17 4.40
N ARG A 61 9.31 -16.50 3.73
CA ARG A 61 9.01 -17.87 3.31
C ARG A 61 10.05 -18.39 2.31
N LEU A 62 10.48 -17.58 1.35
CA LEU A 62 11.56 -17.94 0.44
C LEU A 62 12.88 -18.19 1.20
N TRP A 63 13.18 -17.40 2.22
CA TRP A 63 14.35 -17.63 3.09
C TRP A 63 14.27 -18.95 3.86
N VAL A 64 13.08 -19.29 4.37
CA VAL A 64 12.87 -20.57 5.05
C VAL A 64 13.12 -21.73 4.09
N GLU A 65 12.57 -21.67 2.88
CA GLU A 65 12.72 -22.72 1.87
C GLU A 65 14.15 -22.86 1.36
N LEU A 66 14.84 -21.74 1.19
CA LEU A 66 16.28 -21.71 0.93
C LEU A 66 17.07 -22.45 2.03
N GLY A 67 16.70 -22.24 3.31
CA GLY A 67 17.31 -22.90 4.46
C GLY A 67 17.00 -24.40 4.59
N ARG A 68 15.95 -24.91 3.91
CA ARG A 68 15.65 -26.35 3.83
C ARG A 68 16.55 -27.09 2.85
N GLY A 69 17.23 -26.35 1.95
CA GLY A 69 18.18 -26.90 0.98
C GLY A 69 19.37 -27.61 1.64
N ALA A 70 19.99 -28.55 0.93
CA ALA A 70 21.16 -29.27 1.41
C ALA A 70 22.37 -28.32 1.56
N PRO A 71 23.22 -28.49 2.60
CA PRO A 71 24.34 -27.58 2.87
C PRO A 71 25.42 -27.56 1.77
N ALA A 72 25.41 -28.53 0.85
CA ALA A 72 26.36 -28.61 -0.26
C ALA A 72 26.02 -27.67 -1.43
N SER A 73 24.78 -27.19 -1.54
CA SER A 73 24.34 -26.26 -2.59
C SER A 73 23.10 -25.51 -2.12
N ILE A 74 23.27 -24.21 -1.81
CA ILE A 74 22.15 -23.31 -1.54
C ILE A 74 21.53 -22.94 -2.89
N VAL A 75 20.51 -23.69 -3.29
CA VAL A 75 19.81 -23.51 -4.56
C VAL A 75 18.64 -22.54 -4.37
N CYS A 76 18.47 -21.58 -5.28
CA CYS A 76 17.34 -20.65 -5.24
C CYS A 76 15.99 -21.40 -5.25
N PRO A 77 15.09 -21.15 -4.28
CA PRO A 77 13.77 -21.76 -4.29
C PRO A 77 12.92 -21.22 -5.45
N GLU A 78 12.21 -22.09 -6.15
CA GLU A 78 11.14 -21.67 -7.05
C GLU A 78 9.98 -21.13 -6.20
N ALA A 79 9.38 -19.99 -6.55
CA ALA A 79 8.19 -19.51 -5.83
C ALA A 79 6.99 -20.48 -5.95
N THR A 80 7.03 -21.31 -6.99
CA THR A 80 6.09 -22.41 -7.28
C THR A 80 6.49 -23.74 -6.63
N ALA A 81 7.59 -23.77 -5.85
CA ALA A 81 8.05 -25.00 -5.22
C ALA A 81 6.99 -25.54 -4.26
N THR A 82 6.69 -26.83 -4.41
CA THR A 82 5.74 -27.57 -3.60
C THR A 82 6.38 -27.92 -2.26
N VAL A 83 5.73 -27.51 -1.16
CA VAL A 83 5.97 -28.09 0.16
C VAL A 83 5.48 -29.56 0.11
N PRO A 84 6.07 -30.54 0.86
CA PRO A 84 5.74 -31.96 0.70
C PRO A 84 4.25 -32.28 0.93
N PRO A 85 3.80 -33.49 0.54
CA PRO A 85 2.89 -33.75 -0.57
C PRO A 85 1.41 -33.54 -0.19
N THR A 86 0.97 -32.29 -0.09
CA THR A 86 -0.46 -31.94 -0.16
C THR A 86 -0.62 -30.67 -1.01
N SER A 87 -0.20 -30.75 -2.28
CA SER A 87 -0.61 -29.93 -3.43
C SER A 87 -0.73 -28.39 -3.30
N GLU A 88 -0.09 -27.73 -2.34
CA GLU A 88 -0.12 -26.26 -2.20
C GLU A 88 1.31 -25.69 -2.27
N THR A 89 1.55 -24.74 -3.18
CA THR A 89 2.83 -24.02 -3.32
C THR A 89 2.99 -22.95 -2.23
N ILE A 90 4.21 -22.46 -2.01
CA ILE A 90 4.46 -21.35 -1.07
C ILE A 90 3.62 -20.12 -1.44
N LEU A 91 3.56 -19.82 -2.74
CA LEU A 91 2.70 -18.79 -3.33
C LEU A 91 1.22 -18.98 -2.96
N PHE A 92 0.70 -20.20 -3.10
CA PHE A 92 -0.68 -20.52 -2.76
C PHE A 92 -0.97 -20.35 -1.26
N GLN A 93 -0.08 -20.83 -0.39
CA GLN A 93 -0.21 -20.68 1.06
C GLN A 93 -0.24 -19.20 1.47
N TRP A 94 0.71 -18.42 0.94
CA TRP A 94 0.78 -16.98 1.17
C TRP A 94 -0.49 -16.27 0.71
N HIS A 95 -0.98 -16.60 -0.48
CA HIS A 95 -2.21 -16.01 -1.01
C HIS A 95 -3.41 -16.24 -0.09
N LYS A 96 -3.64 -17.49 0.27
CA LYS A 96 -4.78 -17.90 1.09
C LYS A 96 -4.79 -17.21 2.46
N GLU A 97 -3.62 -16.90 2.98
CA GLU A 97 -3.46 -16.12 4.20
C GLU A 97 -3.77 -14.63 3.99
N TRP A 98 -3.19 -14.05 2.94
CA TRP A 98 -3.25 -12.61 2.69
C TRP A 98 -4.52 -12.14 1.97
N GLU A 99 -5.25 -13.01 1.27
CA GLU A 99 -6.54 -12.72 0.63
C GLU A 99 -7.57 -12.15 1.64
N LYS A 100 -7.49 -12.59 2.90
CA LYS A 100 -8.37 -12.09 3.97
C LYS A 100 -8.10 -10.62 4.33
N SER A 101 -6.85 -10.19 4.21
CA SER A 101 -6.39 -8.85 4.60
C SER A 101 -6.30 -7.90 3.40
N ILE A 102 -6.12 -8.46 2.20
CA ILE A 102 -6.06 -7.77 0.93
C ILE A 102 -7.14 -8.39 0.04
N PRO A 103 -8.40 -7.90 0.12
CA PRO A 103 -9.43 -8.30 -0.82
C PRO A 103 -8.93 -8.06 -2.25
N SER A 104 -9.33 -8.89 -3.22
CA SER A 104 -8.92 -8.80 -4.63
C SER A 104 -7.40 -8.94 -4.88
N LEU A 105 -6.66 -9.55 -3.95
CA LEU A 105 -5.27 -9.92 -4.20
C LEU A 105 -5.20 -10.85 -5.41
N VAL A 106 -4.43 -10.47 -6.43
CA VAL A 106 -4.28 -11.28 -7.66
C VAL A 106 -3.24 -12.37 -7.46
N MET A 107 -3.62 -13.61 -7.80
CA MET A 107 -2.71 -14.75 -7.96
C MET A 107 -2.54 -15.08 -9.43
N ASP A 108 -1.45 -14.61 -10.03
CA ASP A 108 -1.03 -15.13 -11.33
C ASP A 108 0.32 -15.81 -11.11
N SER A 109 0.26 -17.13 -10.90
CA SER A 109 1.46 -17.97 -10.78
C SER A 109 1.73 -18.81 -12.03
N ASP A 110 0.77 -18.83 -12.97
CA ASP A 110 0.85 -19.58 -14.22
C ASP A 110 1.22 -18.67 -15.41
N GLY A 111 1.38 -17.36 -15.17
CA GLY A 111 1.68 -16.36 -16.20
C GLY A 111 0.56 -16.17 -17.23
N SER A 112 -0.63 -16.71 -16.95
CA SER A 112 -1.78 -16.72 -17.84
C SER A 112 -2.35 -15.32 -18.12
N SER A 113 -2.10 -14.37 -17.21
CA SER A 113 -2.42 -12.94 -17.36
C SER A 113 -1.18 -12.06 -17.53
N GLY A 114 0.01 -12.65 -17.74
CA GLY A 114 1.27 -11.92 -17.96
C GLY A 114 1.80 -11.14 -16.75
N THR A 115 1.15 -11.23 -15.58
CA THR A 115 1.45 -10.42 -14.40
C THR A 115 1.80 -11.33 -13.23
N GLN A 116 2.96 -11.99 -13.30
CA GLN A 116 3.36 -12.94 -12.27
C GLN A 116 3.53 -12.28 -10.89
N THR A 117 2.89 -12.84 -9.85
CA THR A 117 2.96 -12.31 -8.46
C THR A 117 4.38 -12.38 -7.90
N VAL A 118 5.16 -13.41 -8.27
CA VAL A 118 6.56 -13.55 -7.86
C VAL A 118 7.37 -14.04 -9.06
N VAL A 119 8.36 -13.24 -9.48
CA VAL A 119 9.25 -13.55 -10.60
C VAL A 119 10.68 -13.63 -10.12
N LYS A 120 11.38 -14.73 -10.39
CA LYS A 120 12.83 -14.83 -10.20
C LYS A 120 13.53 -14.14 -11.38
N ASP A 121 14.31 -13.10 -11.11
CA ASP A 121 14.99 -12.26 -12.10
C ASP A 121 16.48 -12.64 -12.20
N GLY A 122 16.82 -13.39 -13.26
CA GLY A 122 18.19 -13.70 -13.64
C GLY A 122 18.75 -15.01 -13.05
N SER A 123 19.94 -15.39 -13.56
CA SER A 123 20.50 -16.74 -13.38
C SER A 123 21.68 -16.86 -12.39
N VAL A 124 22.11 -15.75 -11.78
CA VAL A 124 23.37 -15.71 -10.99
C VAL A 124 23.14 -15.23 -9.56
N ALA A 125 21.94 -14.72 -9.25
CA ALA A 125 21.53 -14.33 -7.91
C ALA A 125 20.05 -14.64 -7.74
N CYS A 126 19.65 -15.13 -6.56
CA CYS A 126 18.25 -15.38 -6.23
C CYS A 126 17.51 -14.04 -6.00
N LYS A 127 17.35 -13.26 -7.06
CA LYS A 127 16.61 -12.00 -7.05
C LYS A 127 15.15 -12.29 -7.39
N TYR A 128 14.23 -11.84 -6.54
CA TYR A 128 12.80 -12.01 -6.72
C TYR A 128 12.13 -10.65 -6.79
N THR A 129 11.23 -10.51 -7.76
CA THR A 129 10.31 -9.39 -7.87
C THR A 129 8.95 -9.88 -7.41
N ILE A 130 8.49 -9.36 -6.28
CA ILE A 130 7.18 -9.66 -5.69
C ILE A 130 6.26 -8.50 -6.03
N THR A 131 5.17 -8.78 -6.73
CA THR A 131 4.15 -7.82 -7.13
C THR A 131 2.88 -8.10 -6.34
N VAL A 132 2.49 -7.14 -5.50
CA VAL A 132 1.25 -7.16 -4.72
C VAL A 132 0.31 -6.14 -5.33
N GLN A 133 -0.78 -6.63 -5.90
CA GLN A 133 -1.84 -5.79 -6.47
C GLN A 133 -3.13 -6.00 -5.67
N TRP A 134 -3.88 -4.92 -5.50
CA TRP A 134 -5.22 -4.91 -4.92
C TRP A 134 -6.13 -4.01 -5.75
N GLU A 135 -7.43 -4.19 -5.61
CA GLU A 135 -8.43 -3.35 -6.25
C GLU A 135 -8.91 -2.27 -5.26
N ASP A 136 -8.93 -1.02 -5.72
CA ASP A 136 -9.56 0.07 -4.99
C ASP A 136 -10.28 1.02 -5.96
N GLU A 137 -11.58 0.79 -6.12
CA GLU A 137 -12.45 1.55 -7.04
C GLU A 137 -12.43 3.07 -6.78
N ARG A 138 -12.04 3.53 -5.57
CA ARG A 138 -11.96 4.96 -5.23
C ARG A 138 -10.82 5.70 -5.95
N PHE A 139 -9.89 4.94 -6.52
CA PHE A 139 -8.72 5.45 -7.22
C PHE A 139 -8.73 5.12 -8.71
N GLY A 140 -9.71 4.34 -9.20
CA GLY A 140 -9.87 4.03 -10.62
C GLY A 140 -8.58 3.46 -11.22
N ASP A 141 -8.12 4.05 -12.32
CA ASP A 141 -6.90 3.65 -13.04
C ASP A 141 -5.61 4.29 -12.45
N GLU A 142 -5.63 4.88 -11.26
CA GLU A 142 -4.41 5.40 -10.63
C GLU A 142 -3.50 4.24 -10.17
N ASP A 143 -2.19 4.33 -10.47
CA ASP A 143 -1.13 3.37 -10.07
C ASP A 143 -0.82 3.39 -8.56
N VAL A 144 -1.84 3.52 -7.72
CA VAL A 144 -1.72 3.51 -6.25
C VAL A 144 -1.97 2.13 -5.65
N SER A 145 -2.61 1.24 -6.42
CA SER A 145 -3.06 -0.09 -5.98
C SER A 145 -2.09 -1.23 -6.35
N GLU A 146 -0.88 -0.87 -6.75
CA GLU A 146 0.22 -1.79 -7.02
C GLU A 146 1.45 -1.46 -6.15
N LEU A 147 2.05 -2.53 -5.62
CA LEU A 147 3.34 -2.50 -4.94
C LEU A 147 4.28 -3.53 -5.57
N VAL A 148 5.42 -3.07 -6.07
CA VAL A 148 6.52 -3.92 -6.52
C VAL A 148 7.63 -3.91 -5.48
N TYR A 149 7.98 -5.08 -4.97
CA TYR A 149 9.00 -5.28 -3.95
C TYR A 149 10.07 -6.23 -4.47
N VAL A 150 11.33 -5.78 -4.47
CA VAL A 150 12.46 -6.57 -4.98
C VAL A 150 13.32 -7.05 -3.81
N ALA A 151 13.54 -8.35 -3.73
CA ALA A 151 14.40 -8.97 -2.74
C ALA A 151 15.51 -9.78 -3.41
N SER A 152 16.68 -9.87 -2.76
CA SER A 152 17.76 -10.74 -3.19
C SER A 152 18.13 -11.67 -2.05
N LEU A 153 18.17 -12.97 -2.34
CA LEU A 153 18.59 -14.01 -1.42
C LEU A 153 20.00 -14.50 -1.79
N ILE A 154 20.71 -15.08 -0.81
CA ILE A 154 22.00 -15.72 -1.04
C ILE A 154 21.75 -17.12 -1.61
N GLY A 155 22.21 -17.39 -2.83
CA GLY A 155 22.07 -18.71 -3.42
C GLY A 155 22.54 -18.71 -4.86
N VAL A 156 22.65 -19.91 -5.39
CA VAL A 156 23.03 -20.16 -6.78
C VAL A 156 21.87 -20.84 -7.49
N ASP A 157 21.85 -20.75 -8.81
CA ASP A 157 20.88 -21.48 -9.61
C ASP A 157 21.09 -22.99 -9.51
N ALA A 158 19.98 -23.74 -9.66
CA ALA A 158 19.94 -25.20 -9.64
C ALA A 158 20.67 -25.81 -10.86
#